data_AF-A0A2U3JY30-F1
#
_entry.id   AF-A0A2U3JY30-F1
#
_cell.length_a   1.000
_cell.length_b   1.000
_cell.length_c   1.000
_cell.angle_alpha   90.00
_cell.angle_beta   90.00
_cell.angle_gamma   90.00
#
_symmetry.space_group_name_H-M   'P 1'
#
loop_
_entity.id
_entity.type
_entity.pdbx_description
1 polymer ?
#
loop_
_entity_poly.entity_id
_entity_poly.type
_entity_poly.pdbx_seq_one_letter_code
_entity_poly.pdbx_strand_id
1 'polypeptide(L)'
;MLLVAQTTQNEEVFREIEEVFLKKYPKGIVKNTICDSTQERQAEVRQLCSGVQAMVIVGGLHSGNTLRLAEVARACRIPTFHVETESELDAGVMAHYSCVGVSAGASTPNWIIRDIVEFLEAITPEAGTKFRWKHTLERLSYGNFYVALATALLAQIVEALTDFAGSAAFSLMAAGYAFAMHSLNIYLDQDSTELNDPGRAAFYHKWRPVFMFSSAVSLATALVLAYRTGFANFIGMILLIFMGLLYGVKLFMHARWEKFPFKLKDIPTSKTFLVPMAWAGVCILPYIAGTYAPWRVAYAGWVIFLLSLVRTTLRDLLAIQGDRLVGKETLVVLVGEKRTEFFTVGVILALVITALCGPVAGVSTGFSFFLIVPALIYLFFLKIGSTRKLREAPLYDVLIEIVLIVAGLSAIAWNLTH
;
A
#
# COMPACT_ATOMS: atom_id res chain seq x y z
N MET A 1 0.20 34.90 -39.10
CA MET A 1 0.07 33.45 -39.37
C MET A 1 0.01 32.73 -38.04
N LEU A 2 -0.86 31.74 -37.89
CA LEU A 2 -1.12 31.07 -36.60
C LEU A 2 -0.80 29.58 -36.76
N LEU A 3 0.04 29.05 -35.87
CA LEU A 3 0.30 27.63 -35.71
C LEU A 3 -0.41 27.14 -34.45
N VAL A 4 -1.23 26.10 -34.60
CA VAL A 4 -1.89 25.38 -33.51
C VAL A 4 -1.58 23.90 -33.64
N ALA A 5 -1.59 23.19 -32.52
CA ALA A 5 -1.36 21.75 -32.47
C ALA A 5 -2.68 20.99 -32.36
N GLN A 6 -2.79 19.84 -33.01
CA GLN A 6 -3.84 18.89 -32.65
C GLN A 6 -3.65 18.45 -31.20
N THR A 7 -4.74 18.25 -30.45
CA THR A 7 -4.72 17.91 -29.02
C THR A 7 -3.92 16.65 -28.68
N THR A 8 -3.76 15.76 -29.66
CA THR A 8 -3.03 14.48 -29.56
C THR A 8 -1.65 14.51 -30.23
N GLN A 9 -1.18 15.67 -30.68
CA GLN A 9 0.08 15.77 -31.43
C GLN A 9 1.30 15.50 -30.53
N ASN A 10 2.38 15.02 -31.13
CA ASN A 10 3.65 14.95 -30.43
C ASN A 10 4.35 16.30 -30.32
N GLU A 11 4.52 16.80 -29.10
CA GLU A 11 5.85 16.81 -28.52
C GLU A 11 6.99 17.45 -29.33
N GLU A 12 8.02 16.61 -29.46
CA GLU A 12 9.26 16.86 -30.17
C GLU A 12 9.00 17.23 -31.62
N VAL A 13 8.08 16.52 -32.30
CA VAL A 13 7.70 16.84 -33.68
C VAL A 13 7.08 18.22 -33.80
N PHE A 14 6.22 18.62 -32.85
CA PHE A 14 5.62 19.95 -32.85
C PHE A 14 6.69 21.03 -32.60
N ARG A 15 7.68 20.79 -31.73
CA ARG A 15 8.82 21.70 -31.56
C ARG A 15 9.66 21.82 -32.83
N GLU A 16 9.95 20.71 -33.50
CA GLU A 16 10.66 20.72 -34.79
C GLU A 16 9.89 21.54 -35.85
N ILE A 17 8.57 21.37 -35.91
CA ILE A 17 7.70 22.13 -36.82
C ILE A 17 7.64 23.60 -36.42
N GLU A 18 7.58 23.91 -35.13
CA GLU A 18 7.59 25.27 -34.58
C GLU A 18 8.87 26.01 -35.00
N GLU A 19 10.04 25.38 -34.87
CA GLU A 19 11.32 25.96 -35.28
C GLU A 19 11.35 26.32 -36.77
N VAL A 20 10.85 25.42 -37.62
CA VAL A 20 10.76 25.65 -39.07
C VAL A 20 9.73 26.74 -39.38
N PHE A 21 8.59 26.74 -38.68
CA PHE A 21 7.51 27.70 -38.86
C PHE A 21 7.95 29.13 -38.52
N LEU A 22 8.64 29.33 -37.39
CA LEU A 22 9.12 30.65 -36.96
C LEU A 22 10.26 31.16 -37.85
N LYS A 23 11.10 30.27 -38.40
CA LYS A 23 12.10 30.65 -39.43
C LYS A 23 11.43 31.17 -40.70
N LYS A 24 10.34 30.53 -41.14
CA LYS A 24 9.62 30.92 -42.36
C LYS A 24 8.70 32.12 -42.15
N TYR A 25 8.15 32.28 -40.95
CA TYR A 25 7.22 33.33 -40.58
C TYR A 25 7.63 33.98 -39.25
N PRO A 26 8.57 34.95 -39.26
CA PRO A 26 9.14 35.54 -38.04
C PRO A 26 8.13 36.27 -37.13
N LYS A 27 6.98 36.69 -37.68
CA LYS A 27 5.85 37.28 -36.93
C LYS A 27 4.70 36.28 -36.71
N GLY A 28 4.97 34.98 -36.86
CA GLY A 28 4.01 33.91 -36.62
C GLY A 28 3.68 33.80 -35.13
N ILE A 29 2.42 33.48 -34.82
CA ILE A 29 1.97 33.22 -33.45
C ILE A 29 1.83 31.70 -33.30
N VAL A 30 2.44 31.13 -32.27
CA VAL A 30 2.36 29.70 -31.96
C VAL A 30 1.52 29.54 -30.70
N LYS A 31 0.48 28.71 -30.76
CA LYS A 31 -0.30 28.29 -29.60
C LYS A 31 -0.23 26.77 -29.49
N ASN A 32 0.50 26.27 -28.51
CA ASN A 32 0.51 24.86 -28.20
C ASN A 32 -0.84 24.48 -27.57
N THR A 33 -1.65 23.74 -28.33
CA THR A 33 -2.98 23.26 -27.94
C THR A 33 -3.01 21.75 -27.73
N ILE A 34 -1.84 21.12 -27.54
CA ILE A 34 -1.74 19.72 -27.10
C ILE A 34 -2.36 19.62 -25.69
N CYS A 35 -3.16 18.58 -25.45
CA CYS A 35 -3.79 18.37 -24.15
C CYS A 35 -2.77 17.83 -23.13
N ASP A 36 -2.77 18.39 -21.92
CA ASP A 36 -1.88 17.99 -20.82
C ASP A 36 -1.95 16.47 -20.53
N SER A 37 -3.14 15.86 -20.65
CA SER A 37 -3.32 14.41 -20.43
C SER A 37 -2.56 13.54 -21.46
N THR A 38 -2.36 14.04 -22.68
CA THR A 38 -1.57 13.36 -23.71
C THR A 38 -0.08 13.44 -23.37
N GLN A 39 0.37 14.59 -22.86
CA GLN A 39 1.77 14.79 -22.46
C GLN A 39 2.13 13.91 -21.26
N GLU A 40 1.26 13.85 -20.26
CA GLU A 40 1.45 13.00 -19.07
C GLU A 40 1.60 11.53 -19.46
N ARG A 41 0.71 10.99 -20.30
CA ARG A 41 0.79 9.58 -20.74
C ARG A 41 2.03 9.29 -21.57
N GLN A 42 2.45 10.19 -22.45
CA GLN A 42 3.69 10.02 -23.21
C GLN A 42 4.92 10.06 -22.29
N ALA A 43 4.91 10.90 -21.26
CA ALA A 43 5.97 10.93 -20.25
C ALA A 43 5.99 9.63 -19.42
N GLU A 44 4.83 9.12 -19.04
CA GLU A 44 4.66 7.85 -18.34
C GLU A 44 5.18 6.66 -19.15
N VAL A 45 4.86 6.59 -20.45
CA VAL A 45 5.40 5.55 -21.34
C VAL A 45 6.92 5.61 -21.41
N ARG A 46 7.52 6.80 -21.59
CA ARG A 46 8.98 6.96 -21.58
C ARG A 46 9.60 6.53 -20.26
N GLN A 47 8.95 6.85 -19.13
CA GLN A 47 9.43 6.43 -17.82
C GLN A 47 9.35 4.90 -17.67
N LEU A 48 8.23 4.30 -18.09
CA LEU A 48 7.99 2.86 -17.99
C LEU A 48 9.00 2.06 -18.82
N CYS A 49 9.38 2.55 -20.00
CA CYS A 49 10.43 1.94 -20.84
C CYS A 49 11.73 1.65 -20.07
N SER A 50 12.08 2.45 -19.05
CA SER A 50 13.33 2.26 -18.29
C SER A 50 13.31 1.07 -17.33
N GLY A 51 12.14 0.50 -17.06
CA GLY A 51 11.94 -0.60 -16.10
C GLY A 51 11.55 -1.94 -16.72
N VAL A 52 11.33 -2.00 -18.03
CA VAL A 52 10.73 -3.17 -18.70
C VAL A 52 11.56 -3.65 -19.88
N GLN A 53 11.36 -4.92 -20.27
CA GLN A 53 12.05 -5.55 -21.40
C GLN A 53 11.25 -5.47 -22.71
N ALA A 54 9.94 -5.30 -22.61
CA ALA A 54 9.03 -5.09 -23.73
C ALA A 54 7.87 -4.17 -23.31
N MET A 55 7.26 -3.50 -24.29
CA MET A 55 6.07 -2.67 -24.12
C MET A 55 4.89 -3.24 -24.91
N VAL A 56 3.72 -3.29 -24.30
CA VAL A 56 2.44 -3.56 -24.96
C VAL A 56 1.59 -2.30 -24.86
N ILE A 57 1.25 -1.72 -26.01
CA ILE A 57 0.40 -0.54 -26.13
C ILE A 57 -0.96 -0.99 -26.63
N VAL A 58 -1.99 -0.77 -25.82
CA VAL A 58 -3.34 -1.29 -26.06
C VAL A 58 -4.25 -0.20 -26.64
N GLY A 59 -4.87 -0.50 -27.78
CA GLY A 59 -5.95 0.31 -28.33
C GLY A 59 -6.00 0.30 -29.84
N GLY A 60 -6.98 1.02 -30.37
CA GLY A 60 -7.30 1.00 -31.79
C GLY A 60 -6.10 1.30 -32.70
N LEU A 61 -5.89 0.48 -33.73
CA LEU A 61 -4.77 0.63 -34.68
C LEU A 61 -4.81 1.96 -35.45
N HIS A 62 -5.99 2.57 -35.55
CA HIS A 62 -6.21 3.87 -36.18
C HIS A 62 -6.35 5.04 -35.19
N SER A 63 -6.21 4.79 -33.89
CA SER A 63 -6.23 5.84 -32.88
C SER A 63 -4.92 6.61 -32.90
N GLY A 64 -4.96 7.88 -33.32
CA GLY A 64 -3.78 8.74 -33.35
C GLY A 64 -3.08 8.85 -31.99
N ASN A 65 -3.83 8.82 -30.88
CA ASN A 65 -3.25 8.82 -29.55
C ASN A 65 -2.53 7.51 -29.22
N THR A 66 -3.14 6.37 -29.52
CA THR A 66 -2.54 5.05 -29.25
C THR A 66 -1.31 4.82 -30.12
N LEU A 67 -1.40 5.16 -31.41
CA LEU A 67 -0.26 5.15 -32.33
C LEU A 67 0.90 5.98 -31.79
N ARG A 68 0.61 7.16 -31.24
CA ARG A 68 1.66 8.01 -30.67
C ARG A 68 2.31 7.41 -29.43
N LEU A 69 1.55 6.75 -28.55
CA LEU A 69 2.13 6.02 -27.42
C LEU A 69 3.03 4.88 -27.90
N ALA A 70 2.63 4.15 -28.95
CA ALA A 70 3.44 3.11 -29.57
C ALA A 70 4.73 3.66 -30.20
N GLU A 71 4.68 4.81 -30.85
CA GLU A 71 5.87 5.50 -31.38
C GLU A 71 6.83 5.91 -30.26
N VAL A 72 6.30 6.47 -29.17
CA VAL A 72 7.10 6.86 -28.00
C VAL A 72 7.76 5.63 -27.36
N ALA A 73 7.04 4.51 -27.21
CA ALA A 73 7.60 3.26 -26.71
C ALA A 73 8.69 2.69 -27.64
N ARG A 74 8.47 2.71 -28.95
CA ARG A 74 9.48 2.29 -29.95
C ARG A 74 10.73 3.16 -29.91
N ALA A 75 10.59 4.46 -29.67
CA ALA A 75 11.72 5.38 -29.54
C ALA A 75 12.63 5.03 -28.36
N CYS A 76 12.12 4.32 -27.35
CA CYS A 76 12.91 3.78 -26.24
C CYS A 76 13.82 2.59 -26.64
N ARG A 77 13.75 2.10 -27.87
CA ARG A 77 14.52 0.95 -28.40
C ARG A 77 14.29 -0.36 -27.66
N ILE A 78 13.07 -0.60 -27.21
CA ILE A 78 12.62 -1.87 -26.65
C ILE A 78 11.53 -2.49 -27.54
N PRO A 79 11.43 -3.83 -27.60
CA PRO A 79 10.32 -4.51 -28.27
C PRO A 79 8.98 -3.90 -27.88
N THR A 80 8.19 -3.47 -28.86
CA THR A 80 6.93 -2.76 -28.65
C THR A 80 5.83 -3.40 -29.50
N PHE A 81 4.82 -3.93 -28.83
CA PHE A 81 3.63 -4.55 -29.41
C PHE A 81 2.47 -3.56 -29.33
N HIS A 82 1.82 -3.27 -30.44
CA HIS A 82 0.62 -2.44 -30.49
C HIS A 82 -0.54 -3.34 -30.90
N VAL A 83 -1.49 -3.54 -29.98
CA VAL A 83 -2.55 -4.55 -30.10
C VAL A 83 -3.91 -3.98 -29.68
N GLU A 84 -4.99 -4.49 -30.26
CA GLU A 84 -6.35 -4.17 -29.83
C GLU A 84 -6.88 -5.16 -28.78
N THR A 85 -6.42 -6.42 -28.84
CA THR A 85 -6.85 -7.52 -27.96
C THR A 85 -5.69 -8.45 -27.57
N GLU A 86 -5.89 -9.28 -26.55
CA GLU A 86 -4.94 -10.30 -26.09
C GLU A 86 -4.65 -11.37 -27.15
N SER A 87 -5.60 -11.63 -28.04
CA SER A 87 -5.47 -12.63 -29.11
C SER A 87 -4.38 -12.32 -30.14
N GLU A 88 -3.94 -11.05 -30.21
CA GLU A 88 -2.87 -10.60 -31.10
C GLU A 88 -1.47 -10.80 -30.50
N LEU A 89 -1.37 -11.18 -29.23
CA LEU A 89 -0.11 -11.45 -28.57
C LEU A 89 0.27 -12.93 -28.68
N ASP A 90 1.48 -13.20 -29.15
CA ASP A 90 2.03 -14.55 -29.19
C ASP A 90 2.62 -14.93 -27.82
N ALA A 91 2.06 -15.94 -27.18
CA ALA A 91 2.48 -16.38 -25.85
C ALA A 91 3.94 -16.87 -25.81
N GLY A 92 4.44 -17.49 -26.88
CA GLY A 92 5.83 -17.96 -26.98
C GLY A 92 6.81 -16.81 -27.07
N VAL A 93 6.50 -15.79 -27.88
CA VAL A 93 7.30 -14.55 -27.96
C VAL A 93 7.26 -13.81 -26.63
N MET A 94 6.08 -13.68 -26.02
CA MET A 94 5.93 -12.97 -24.75
C MET A 94 6.61 -13.69 -23.58
N ALA A 95 6.72 -15.02 -23.61
CA ALA A 95 7.44 -15.81 -22.59
C ALA A 95 8.94 -15.48 -22.49
N HIS A 96 9.53 -14.87 -23.53
CA HIS A 96 10.93 -14.44 -23.51
C HIS A 96 11.15 -13.18 -22.66
N TYR A 97 10.08 -12.45 -22.33
CA TYR A 97 10.15 -11.22 -21.54
C TYR A 97 9.69 -11.50 -20.10
N SER A 98 10.58 -11.30 -19.14
CA SER A 98 10.28 -11.41 -17.71
C SER A 98 9.57 -10.18 -17.14
N CYS A 99 9.63 -9.04 -17.84
CA CYS A 99 8.97 -7.81 -17.42
C CYS A 99 8.43 -7.07 -18.65
N VAL A 100 7.12 -6.96 -18.74
CA VAL A 100 6.39 -6.35 -19.84
C VAL A 100 5.62 -5.16 -19.29
N GLY A 101 5.85 -3.97 -19.83
CA GLY A 101 5.06 -2.78 -19.51
C GLY A 101 3.80 -2.75 -20.36
N VAL A 102 2.66 -2.43 -19.75
CA VAL A 102 1.38 -2.27 -20.45
C VAL A 102 0.93 -0.81 -20.33
N SER A 103 0.56 -0.20 -21.44
CA SER A 103 -0.07 1.13 -21.46
C SER A 103 -1.19 1.14 -22.50
N ALA A 104 -2.06 2.13 -22.47
CA ALA A 104 -3.23 2.16 -23.33
C ALA A 104 -3.61 3.57 -23.80
N GLY A 105 -4.26 3.61 -24.96
CA GLY A 105 -4.88 4.81 -25.49
C GLY A 105 -5.96 5.39 -24.57
N ALA A 106 -6.25 6.68 -24.70
CA ALA A 106 -7.30 7.34 -23.91
C ALA A 106 -8.71 6.76 -24.15
N SER A 107 -8.94 6.23 -25.36
CA SER A 107 -10.20 5.63 -25.78
C SER A 107 -10.29 4.13 -25.51
N THR A 108 -9.27 3.51 -24.92
CA THR A 108 -9.24 2.07 -24.65
C THR A 108 -9.96 1.77 -23.34
N PRO A 109 -11.04 0.95 -23.34
CA PRO A 109 -11.71 0.54 -22.12
C PRO A 109 -10.80 -0.27 -21.18
N ASN A 110 -10.96 -0.09 -19.87
CA ASN A 110 -10.15 -0.79 -18.86
C ASN A 110 -10.27 -2.31 -18.91
N TRP A 111 -11.41 -2.86 -19.34
CA TRP A 111 -11.60 -4.31 -19.42
C TRP A 111 -10.65 -4.95 -20.46
N ILE A 112 -10.40 -4.30 -21.60
CA ILE A 112 -9.44 -4.76 -22.60
C ILE A 112 -8.02 -4.79 -22.02
N ILE A 113 -7.67 -3.75 -21.27
CA ILE A 113 -6.35 -3.66 -20.62
C ILE A 113 -6.20 -4.82 -19.62
N ARG A 114 -7.24 -5.10 -18.83
CA ARG A 114 -7.24 -6.21 -17.88
C ARG A 114 -7.11 -7.56 -18.58
N ASP A 115 -7.83 -7.80 -19.67
CA ASP A 115 -7.77 -9.08 -20.40
C ASP A 115 -6.35 -9.33 -20.95
N ILE A 116 -5.67 -8.29 -21.46
CA ILE A 116 -4.26 -8.35 -21.86
C ILE A 116 -3.34 -8.63 -20.66
N VAL A 117 -3.55 -7.95 -19.53
CA VAL A 117 -2.74 -8.18 -18.33
C VAL A 117 -2.92 -9.61 -17.82
N GLU A 118 -4.15 -10.11 -17.74
CA GLU A 118 -4.45 -11.48 -17.33
C GLU A 118 -3.80 -12.51 -18.26
N PHE A 119 -3.84 -12.28 -19.58
CA PHE A 119 -3.14 -13.11 -20.56
C PHE A 119 -1.62 -13.13 -20.32
N LEU A 120 -1.00 -11.95 -20.12
CA LEU A 120 0.43 -11.84 -19.85
C LEU A 120 0.83 -12.49 -18.52
N GLU A 121 0.01 -12.38 -17.48
CA GLU A 121 0.23 -13.02 -16.17
C GLU A 121 0.10 -14.55 -16.22
N ALA A 122 -0.70 -15.08 -17.15
CA ALA A 122 -0.85 -16.52 -17.36
C ALA A 122 0.38 -17.15 -18.03
N ILE A 123 1.18 -16.38 -18.76
CA ILE A 123 2.38 -16.85 -19.42
C ILE A 123 3.47 -17.06 -18.37
N THR A 124 4.05 -18.27 -18.36
CA THR A 124 5.20 -18.55 -17.50
C THR A 124 6.46 -18.15 -18.27
N PRO A 125 7.20 -17.10 -17.84
CA PRO A 125 8.39 -16.68 -18.58
C PRO A 125 9.47 -17.76 -18.52
N GLU A 126 10.26 -17.85 -19.59
CA GLU A 126 11.49 -18.66 -19.67
C GLU A 126 12.59 -17.98 -18.83
N ALA A 127 12.38 -17.92 -17.52
CA ALA A 127 13.14 -17.02 -16.66
C ALA A 127 14.29 -17.73 -15.93
N GLY A 128 15.45 -17.07 -15.86
CA GLY A 128 16.58 -17.51 -15.03
C GLY A 128 16.23 -17.56 -13.54
N THR A 129 17.03 -18.30 -12.75
CA THR A 129 16.82 -18.55 -11.31
C THR A 129 16.49 -17.31 -10.47
N LYS A 130 17.05 -16.14 -10.80
CA LYS A 130 16.80 -14.87 -10.10
C LYS A 130 15.35 -14.39 -10.19
N PHE A 131 14.70 -14.56 -11.33
CA PHE A 131 13.29 -14.18 -11.51
C PHE A 131 12.37 -15.09 -10.68
N ARG A 132 12.64 -16.40 -10.69
CA ARG A 132 11.87 -17.39 -9.91
C ARG A 132 11.88 -17.09 -8.42
N TRP A 133 13.03 -16.69 -7.87
CA TRP A 133 13.15 -16.29 -6.47
C TRP A 133 12.36 -15.00 -6.16
N LYS A 134 12.47 -13.97 -7.01
CA LYS A 134 11.70 -12.73 -6.84
C LYS A 134 10.19 -12.99 -6.80
N HIS A 135 9.68 -13.75 -7.77
CA HIS A 135 8.26 -14.09 -7.86
C HIS A 135 7.77 -14.95 -6.69
N THR A 136 8.62 -15.85 -6.21
CA THR A 136 8.31 -16.68 -5.03
C THR A 136 8.22 -15.82 -3.77
N LEU A 137 9.17 -14.89 -3.58
CA LEU A 137 9.16 -13.96 -2.44
C LEU A 137 7.93 -13.05 -2.47
N GLU A 138 7.55 -12.57 -3.65
CA GLU A 138 6.34 -11.76 -3.85
C GLU A 138 5.07 -12.53 -3.47
N ARG A 139 4.92 -13.78 -3.93
CA ARG A 139 3.78 -14.64 -3.54
C ARG A 139 3.76 -14.98 -2.05
N LEU A 140 4.93 -15.19 -1.43
CA LEU A 140 5.02 -15.39 0.01
C LEU A 140 4.58 -14.12 0.77
N SER A 141 4.87 -12.94 0.24
CA SER A 141 4.41 -11.69 0.86
C SER A 141 2.88 -11.60 0.91
N TYR A 142 2.15 -12.15 -0.06
CA TYR A 142 0.68 -12.13 -0.02
C TYR A 142 0.10 -12.83 1.22
N GLY A 143 0.83 -13.76 1.85
CA GLY A 143 0.35 -14.49 3.03
C GLY A 143 0.12 -13.67 4.31
N ASN A 144 0.41 -12.36 4.36
CA ASN A 144 0.24 -11.50 5.54
C ASN A 144 0.99 -11.95 6.82
N PHE A 145 1.83 -12.98 6.77
CA PHE A 145 2.57 -13.47 7.94
C PHE A 145 3.52 -12.41 8.54
N TYR A 146 4.09 -11.56 7.70
CA TYR A 146 4.94 -10.45 8.15
C TYR A 146 4.16 -9.44 9.00
N VAL A 147 2.87 -9.24 8.70
CA VAL A 147 1.99 -8.34 9.45
C VAL A 147 1.76 -8.90 10.86
N ALA A 148 1.44 -10.19 10.93
CA ALA A 148 1.24 -10.90 12.19
C ALA A 148 2.52 -10.85 13.06
N LEU A 149 3.68 -11.10 12.44
CA LEU A 149 4.98 -11.01 13.11
C LEU A 149 5.26 -9.58 13.60
N ALA A 150 5.04 -8.56 12.77
CA ALA A 150 5.22 -7.17 13.16
C ALA A 150 4.36 -6.83 14.39
N THR A 151 3.07 -7.15 14.38
CA THR A 151 2.19 -6.86 15.55
C THR A 151 2.58 -7.66 16.79
N ALA A 152 3.01 -8.92 16.64
CA ALA A 152 3.53 -9.72 17.75
C ALA A 152 4.73 -9.04 18.44
N LEU A 153 5.61 -8.47 17.62
CA LEU A 153 6.82 -7.78 18.03
C LEU A 153 6.54 -6.37 18.56
N LEU A 154 5.48 -5.70 18.12
CA LEU A 154 4.99 -4.47 18.76
C LEU A 154 4.54 -4.72 20.21
N ALA A 155 3.98 -5.89 20.53
CA ALA A 155 3.67 -6.23 21.92
C ALA A 155 4.94 -6.35 22.79
N GLN A 156 6.08 -6.76 22.20
CA GLN A 156 7.38 -6.80 22.89
C GLN A 156 7.93 -5.38 23.14
N ILE A 157 7.64 -4.42 22.25
CA ILE A 157 7.95 -3.00 22.49
C ILE A 157 7.16 -2.47 23.69
N VAL A 158 5.89 -2.86 23.88
CA VAL A 158 5.10 -2.45 25.06
C VAL A 158 5.77 -2.91 26.35
N GLU A 159 6.19 -4.17 26.42
CA GLU A 159 6.96 -4.71 27.55
C GLU A 159 8.24 -3.90 27.78
N ALA A 160 9.05 -3.69 26.74
CA ALA A 160 10.30 -2.96 26.83
C ALA A 160 10.13 -1.52 27.32
N LEU A 161 9.07 -0.82 26.88
CA LEU A 161 8.79 0.57 27.28
C LEU A 161 8.27 0.69 28.71
N THR A 162 7.48 -0.29 29.17
CA THR A 162 6.75 -0.20 30.43
C THR A 162 7.47 -0.85 31.60
N ASP A 163 8.37 -1.79 31.32
CA ASP A 163 9.03 -2.68 32.29
C ASP A 163 8.04 -3.63 32.99
N PHE A 164 6.90 -3.88 32.36
CA PHE A 164 5.88 -4.81 32.88
C PHE A 164 6.14 -6.21 32.36
N ALA A 165 6.00 -7.21 33.23
CA ALA A 165 6.17 -8.61 32.84
C ALA A 165 5.25 -8.98 31.66
N GLY A 166 5.86 -9.35 30.54
CA GLY A 166 5.16 -9.83 29.37
C GLY A 166 4.92 -11.34 29.39
N SER A 167 4.24 -11.80 28.35
CA SER A 167 4.01 -13.21 28.08
C SER A 167 3.98 -13.45 26.58
N ALA A 168 4.46 -14.61 26.14
CA ALA A 168 4.29 -15.05 24.76
C ALA A 168 2.81 -15.06 24.33
N ALA A 169 1.88 -15.25 25.28
CA ALA A 169 0.44 -15.18 25.00
C ALA A 169 0.01 -13.81 24.47
N PHE A 170 0.60 -12.72 24.96
CA PHE A 170 0.25 -11.34 24.54
C PHE A 170 0.68 -11.09 23.09
N SER A 171 1.92 -11.47 22.74
CA SER A 171 2.40 -11.41 21.36
C SER A 171 1.58 -12.29 20.41
N LEU A 172 1.22 -13.50 20.84
CA LEU A 172 0.39 -14.41 20.02
C LEU A 172 -1.05 -13.89 19.84
N MET A 173 -1.63 -13.25 20.85
CA MET A 173 -2.93 -12.56 20.74
C MET A 173 -2.87 -11.44 19.70
N ALA A 174 -1.85 -10.57 19.77
CA ALA A 174 -1.64 -9.48 18.83
C ALA A 174 -1.43 -10.00 17.39
N ALA A 175 -0.57 -11.01 17.23
CA ALA A 175 -0.31 -11.66 15.96
C ALA A 175 -1.59 -12.26 15.35
N GLY A 176 -2.34 -13.00 16.17
CA GLY A 176 -3.52 -13.72 15.74
C GLY A 176 -4.65 -12.79 15.31
N TYR A 177 -4.85 -11.70 16.05
CA TYR A 177 -5.76 -10.62 15.68
C TYR A 177 -5.34 -9.97 14.36
N ALA A 178 -4.08 -9.53 14.24
CA ALA A 178 -3.60 -8.82 13.06
C ALA A 178 -3.67 -9.68 11.80
N PHE A 179 -3.23 -10.94 11.87
CA PHE A 179 -3.30 -11.90 10.76
C PHE A 179 -4.73 -12.05 10.24
N ALA A 180 -5.68 -12.29 11.16
CA ALA A 180 -7.06 -12.52 10.78
C ALA A 180 -7.71 -11.25 10.23
N MET A 181 -7.56 -10.10 10.88
CA MET A 181 -8.15 -8.86 10.41
C MET A 181 -7.60 -8.44 9.05
N HIS A 182 -6.29 -8.55 8.82
CA HIS A 182 -5.70 -8.21 7.52
C HIS A 182 -6.13 -9.18 6.42
N SER A 183 -6.24 -10.48 6.70
CA SER A 183 -6.64 -11.47 5.71
C SER A 183 -8.14 -11.39 5.39
N LEU A 184 -8.99 -11.19 6.39
CA LEU A 184 -10.44 -11.04 6.19
C LEU A 184 -10.81 -9.73 5.51
N ASN A 185 -10.12 -8.63 5.83
CA ASN A 185 -10.40 -7.33 5.23
C ASN A 185 -10.11 -7.29 3.72
N ILE A 186 -9.20 -8.13 3.20
CA ILE A 186 -8.99 -8.27 1.75
C ILE A 186 -10.27 -8.75 1.05
N TYR A 187 -11.01 -9.68 1.66
CA TYR A 187 -12.28 -10.15 1.11
C TYR A 187 -13.43 -9.14 1.25
N LEU A 188 -13.35 -8.25 2.23
CA LEU A 188 -14.36 -7.20 2.44
C LEU A 188 -14.11 -5.95 1.57
N ASP A 189 -12.90 -5.81 1.03
CA ASP A 189 -12.42 -4.66 0.27
C ASP A 189 -11.78 -5.09 -1.07
N GLN A 190 -12.48 -6.01 -1.76
CA GLN A 190 -12.00 -6.68 -2.97
C GLN A 190 -11.75 -5.68 -4.11
N ASP A 191 -12.68 -4.74 -4.36
CA ASP A 191 -12.60 -3.77 -5.47
C ASP A 191 -11.28 -2.96 -5.45
N SER A 192 -10.85 -2.54 -4.26
CA SER A 192 -9.60 -1.77 -4.13
C SER A 192 -8.36 -2.64 -4.21
N THR A 193 -8.43 -3.88 -3.73
CA THR A 193 -7.31 -4.80 -3.83
C THR A 193 -7.07 -5.19 -5.29
N GLU A 194 -8.14 -5.42 -6.07
CA GLU A 194 -8.04 -5.72 -7.50
C GLU A 194 -7.41 -4.59 -8.31
N LEU A 195 -7.68 -3.32 -7.98
CA LEU A 195 -7.08 -2.18 -8.67
C LEU A 195 -5.65 -1.86 -8.20
N ASN A 196 -5.33 -2.09 -6.93
CA ASN A 196 -4.00 -1.77 -6.37
C ASN A 196 -2.98 -2.90 -6.59
N ASP A 197 -3.40 -4.16 -6.47
CA ASP A 197 -2.53 -5.35 -6.54
C ASP A 197 -3.33 -6.56 -7.07
N PRO A 198 -3.51 -6.67 -8.40
CA PRO A 198 -4.31 -7.72 -9.02
C PRO A 198 -3.75 -9.12 -8.73
N GLY A 199 -2.41 -9.26 -8.68
CA GLY A 199 -1.75 -10.52 -8.33
C GLY A 199 -2.11 -11.01 -6.93
N ARG A 200 -2.16 -10.11 -5.94
CA ARG A 200 -2.63 -10.42 -4.60
C ARG A 200 -4.12 -10.76 -4.57
N ALA A 201 -4.96 -10.03 -5.29
CA ALA A 201 -6.39 -10.32 -5.36
C ALA A 201 -6.66 -11.73 -5.92
N ALA A 202 -6.01 -12.07 -7.04
CA ALA A 202 -6.08 -13.40 -7.65
C ALA A 202 -5.56 -14.50 -6.70
N PHE A 203 -4.46 -14.23 -5.98
CA PHE A 203 -3.93 -15.16 -4.99
C PHE A 203 -4.92 -15.46 -3.85
N TYR A 204 -5.57 -14.43 -3.30
CA TYR A 204 -6.57 -14.56 -2.25
C TYR A 204 -7.85 -15.24 -2.73
N HIS A 205 -8.24 -15.01 -3.98
CA HIS A 205 -9.38 -15.69 -4.61
C HIS A 205 -9.09 -17.19 -4.76
N LYS A 206 -7.90 -17.54 -5.27
CA LYS A 206 -7.45 -18.94 -5.44
C LYS A 206 -7.38 -19.71 -4.13
N TRP A 207 -6.85 -19.09 -3.08
CA TRP A 207 -6.61 -19.73 -1.77
C TRP A 207 -7.66 -19.38 -0.71
N ARG A 208 -8.83 -18.88 -1.12
CA ARG A 208 -9.92 -18.46 -0.23
C ARG A 208 -10.24 -19.41 0.92
N PRO A 209 -10.45 -20.73 0.73
CA PRO A 209 -10.79 -21.60 1.84
C PRO A 209 -9.67 -21.68 2.89
N VAL A 210 -8.41 -21.64 2.46
CA VAL A 210 -7.24 -21.71 3.36
C VAL A 210 -7.12 -20.44 4.20
N PHE A 211 -7.26 -19.26 3.61
CA PHE A 211 -7.18 -17.99 4.34
C PHE A 211 -8.39 -17.77 5.26
N MET A 212 -9.59 -18.16 4.85
CA MET A 212 -10.77 -18.10 5.71
C MET A 212 -10.63 -19.02 6.93
N PHE A 213 -10.22 -20.28 6.71
CA PHE A 213 -10.03 -21.25 7.78
C PHE A 213 -8.91 -20.84 8.75
N SER A 214 -7.73 -20.49 8.22
CA SER A 214 -6.59 -20.04 9.04
C SER A 214 -6.92 -18.77 9.82
N SER A 215 -7.67 -17.83 9.24
CA SER A 215 -8.12 -16.61 9.95
C SER A 215 -9.09 -16.95 11.09
N ALA A 216 -10.04 -17.88 10.88
CA ALA A 216 -10.95 -18.34 11.92
C ALA A 216 -10.20 -19.03 13.08
N VAL A 217 -9.24 -19.91 12.76
CA VAL A 217 -8.38 -20.56 13.76
C VAL A 217 -7.54 -19.53 14.53
N SER A 218 -7.02 -18.53 13.83
CA SER A 218 -6.22 -17.45 14.42
C SER A 218 -7.05 -16.62 15.41
N LEU A 219 -8.29 -16.25 15.06
CA LEU A 219 -9.19 -15.54 15.96
C LEU A 219 -9.60 -16.39 17.17
N ALA A 220 -9.94 -17.67 16.94
CA ALA A 220 -10.26 -18.59 18.02
C ALA A 220 -9.09 -18.73 19.00
N THR A 221 -7.86 -18.85 18.48
CA THR A 221 -6.65 -18.93 19.30
C THR A 221 -6.43 -17.63 20.09
N ALA A 222 -6.55 -16.46 19.45
CA ALA A 222 -6.42 -15.18 20.12
C ALA A 222 -7.47 -15.00 21.23
N LEU A 223 -8.72 -15.42 21.00
CA LEU A 223 -9.79 -15.39 22.01
C LEU A 223 -9.53 -16.36 23.17
N VAL A 224 -9.07 -17.58 22.90
CA VAL A 224 -8.72 -18.55 23.96
C VAL A 224 -7.57 -18.03 24.82
N LEU A 225 -6.53 -17.44 24.21
CA LEU A 225 -5.43 -16.82 24.93
C LEU A 225 -5.89 -15.59 25.73
N ALA A 226 -6.76 -14.76 25.14
CA ALA A 226 -7.35 -13.62 25.84
C ALA A 226 -8.13 -14.07 27.08
N TYR A 227 -8.95 -15.12 26.96
CA TYR A 227 -9.68 -15.70 28.09
C TYR A 227 -8.75 -16.26 29.17
N ARG A 228 -7.70 -16.98 28.79
CA ARG A 228 -6.72 -17.55 29.74
C ARG A 228 -5.92 -16.48 30.48
N THR A 229 -5.70 -15.33 29.87
CA THR A 229 -4.95 -14.22 30.48
C THR A 229 -5.86 -13.28 31.28
N GLY A 230 -7.18 -13.33 31.08
CA GLY A 230 -8.16 -12.65 31.93
C GLY A 230 -9.48 -12.37 31.23
N PHE A 231 -10.59 -12.36 31.99
CA PHE A 231 -11.93 -12.12 31.42
C PHE A 231 -12.05 -10.74 30.75
N ALA A 232 -11.42 -9.71 31.31
CA ALA A 232 -11.41 -8.37 30.70
C ALA A 232 -10.66 -8.36 29.35
N ASN A 233 -9.55 -9.09 29.22
CA ASN A 233 -8.83 -9.25 27.96
C ASN A 233 -9.70 -9.96 26.92
N PHE A 234 -10.47 -10.97 27.33
CA PHE A 234 -11.42 -11.65 26.45
C PHE A 234 -12.49 -10.69 25.90
N ILE A 235 -13.14 -9.90 26.76
CA ILE A 235 -14.12 -8.90 26.33
C ILE A 235 -13.48 -7.86 25.41
N GLY A 236 -12.30 -7.33 25.77
CA GLY A 236 -11.60 -6.36 24.93
C GLY A 236 -11.21 -6.93 23.56
N MET A 237 -10.79 -8.19 23.50
CA MET A 237 -10.49 -8.88 22.23
C MET A 237 -11.75 -9.04 21.37
N ILE A 238 -12.90 -9.40 21.96
CA ILE A 238 -14.18 -9.44 21.24
C ILE A 238 -14.52 -8.06 20.66
N LEU A 239 -14.38 -6.99 21.45
CA LEU A 239 -14.65 -5.63 20.99
C LEU A 239 -13.75 -5.22 19.83
N LEU A 240 -12.45 -5.53 19.90
CA LEU A 240 -11.49 -5.26 18.83
C LEU A 240 -11.84 -6.05 17.55
N ILE A 241 -12.14 -7.35 17.67
CA ILE A 241 -12.55 -8.19 16.54
C ILE A 241 -13.83 -7.64 15.90
N PHE A 242 -14.82 -7.29 16.73
CA PHE A 242 -16.07 -6.73 16.26
C PHE A 242 -15.85 -5.41 15.52
N MET A 243 -15.03 -4.50 16.08
CA MET A 243 -14.67 -3.24 15.43
C MET A 243 -13.94 -3.47 14.09
N GLY A 244 -13.03 -4.44 14.03
CA GLY A 244 -12.30 -4.81 12.81
C GLY A 244 -13.21 -5.39 11.72
N LEU A 245 -14.17 -6.25 12.08
CA LEU A 245 -15.14 -6.82 11.14
C LEU A 245 -16.19 -5.80 10.68
N LEU A 246 -16.70 -4.95 11.60
CA LEU A 246 -17.66 -3.89 11.29
C LEU A 246 -17.13 -2.91 10.24
N TYR A 247 -15.82 -2.71 10.18
CA TYR A 247 -15.20 -1.83 9.20
C TYR A 247 -15.48 -2.29 7.75
N GLY A 248 -15.50 -3.59 7.49
CA GLY A 248 -15.67 -4.15 6.14
C GLY A 248 -17.09 -4.61 5.80
N VAL A 249 -17.97 -4.79 6.78
CA VAL A 249 -19.35 -5.27 6.55
C VAL A 249 -20.29 -4.11 6.19
N LYS A 250 -21.13 -4.30 5.18
CA LYS A 250 -22.28 -3.41 4.91
C LYS A 250 -23.29 -3.58 6.05
N LEU A 251 -23.42 -2.58 6.92
CA LEU A 251 -24.50 -2.52 7.91
C LEU A 251 -25.84 -2.36 7.17
N PHE A 252 -26.55 -3.48 6.96
CA PHE A 252 -27.94 -3.44 6.52
C PHE A 252 -28.81 -3.02 7.72
N MET A 253 -29.09 -1.72 7.85
CA MET A 253 -30.16 -1.26 8.73
C MET A 253 -31.53 -1.52 8.11
N HIS A 254 -32.49 -1.90 8.97
CA HIS A 254 -33.88 -2.24 8.63
C HIS A 254 -34.59 -1.17 7.79
N ALA A 255 -35.57 -1.59 6.99
CA ALA A 255 -36.27 -0.87 5.91
C ALA A 255 -36.90 0.52 6.20
N ARG A 256 -36.76 1.08 7.42
CA ARG A 256 -37.16 2.48 7.72
C ARG A 256 -36.04 3.50 7.57
N TRP A 257 -34.79 3.06 7.40
CA TRP A 257 -33.58 3.91 7.42
C TRP A 257 -32.78 3.84 6.10
N GLU A 258 -33.42 3.50 4.97
CA GLU A 258 -32.77 3.37 3.66
C GLU A 258 -32.13 4.67 3.12
N LYS A 259 -32.41 5.84 3.71
CA LYS A 259 -31.85 7.12 3.25
C LYS A 259 -30.42 7.40 3.71
N PHE A 260 -29.85 6.59 4.60
CA PHE A 260 -28.47 6.76 5.07
C PHE A 260 -27.77 5.41 5.25
N PRO A 261 -27.22 4.80 4.19
CA PRO A 261 -26.31 3.68 4.34
C PRO A 261 -25.00 4.23 4.94
N PHE A 262 -24.89 4.29 6.26
CA PHE A 262 -23.64 4.65 6.94
C PHE A 262 -22.75 3.41 6.98
N LYS A 263 -21.70 3.34 6.15
CA LYS A 263 -20.60 2.39 6.38
C LYS A 263 -19.59 3.05 7.32
N LEU A 264 -18.97 2.30 8.22
CA LEU A 264 -17.86 2.84 9.03
C LEU A 264 -16.69 3.29 8.14
N LYS A 265 -16.52 2.64 6.98
CA LYS A 265 -15.58 3.05 5.93
C LYS A 265 -15.99 4.31 5.15
N ASP A 266 -17.23 4.80 5.29
CA ASP A 266 -17.68 6.08 4.73
C ASP A 266 -17.38 7.26 5.67
N ILE A 267 -16.78 6.99 6.84
CA ILE A 267 -16.21 8.06 7.66
C ILE A 267 -14.85 8.42 7.05
N PRO A 268 -14.65 9.68 6.65
CA PRO A 268 -13.41 10.10 6.02
C PRO A 268 -12.24 9.85 6.95
N THR A 269 -11.14 9.33 6.40
CA THR A 269 -9.88 8.99 7.09
C THR A 269 -9.95 7.85 8.11
N SER A 270 -11.12 7.19 8.24
CA SER A 270 -11.35 6.13 9.23
C SER A 270 -10.31 5.02 9.14
N LYS A 271 -9.96 4.53 7.95
CA LYS A 271 -8.91 3.50 7.77
C LYS A 271 -7.57 3.93 8.37
N THR A 272 -7.16 5.16 8.07
CA THR A 272 -5.86 5.73 8.43
C THR A 272 -5.68 5.80 9.95
N PHE A 273 -6.76 5.98 10.73
CA PHE A 273 -6.71 6.08 12.19
C PHE A 273 -7.19 4.84 12.94
N LEU A 274 -8.22 4.14 12.45
CA LEU A 274 -8.78 2.96 13.11
C LEU A 274 -7.80 1.79 13.11
N VAL A 275 -7.03 1.60 12.02
CA VAL A 275 -6.04 0.52 11.95
C VAL A 275 -4.94 0.71 13.00
N PRO A 276 -4.27 1.89 13.10
CA PRO A 276 -3.33 2.16 14.19
C PRO A 276 -3.92 2.04 15.59
N MET A 277 -5.16 2.51 15.79
CA MET A 277 -5.84 2.40 17.08
C MET A 277 -6.09 0.95 17.48
N ALA A 278 -6.49 0.10 16.53
CA ALA A 278 -6.67 -1.33 16.78
C ALA A 278 -5.36 -2.05 17.11
N TRP A 279 -4.27 -1.70 16.42
CA TRP A 279 -2.94 -2.25 16.69
C TRP A 279 -2.40 -1.83 18.06
N ALA A 280 -2.54 -0.55 18.40
CA ALA A 280 -2.22 -0.06 19.74
C ALA A 280 -3.07 -0.77 20.80
N GLY A 281 -4.38 -0.80 20.60
CA GLY A 281 -5.34 -1.43 21.51
C GLY A 281 -5.03 -2.89 21.78
N VAL A 282 -4.79 -3.70 20.75
CA VAL A 282 -4.49 -5.13 20.94
C VAL A 282 -3.16 -5.36 21.67
N CYS A 283 -2.15 -4.50 21.45
CA CYS A 283 -0.84 -4.63 22.08
C CYS A 283 -0.87 -4.25 23.57
N ILE A 284 -1.67 -3.24 23.94
CA ILE A 284 -1.77 -2.80 25.35
C ILE A 284 -2.88 -3.49 26.13
N LEU A 285 -3.80 -4.18 25.45
CA LEU A 285 -4.98 -4.81 26.05
C LEU A 285 -4.66 -5.61 27.33
N PRO A 286 -3.60 -6.45 27.37
CA PRO A 286 -3.29 -7.22 28.57
C PRO A 286 -2.96 -6.39 29.81
N TYR A 287 -2.51 -5.15 29.62
CA TYR A 287 -2.08 -4.25 30.67
C TYR A 287 -3.18 -3.26 31.10
N ILE A 288 -4.25 -3.09 30.32
CA ILE A 288 -5.38 -2.21 30.67
C ILE A 288 -6.15 -2.75 31.88
N ALA A 289 -6.33 -4.07 31.95
CA ALA A 289 -7.17 -4.71 32.96
C ALA A 289 -6.46 -5.00 34.30
N GLY A 290 -5.13 -4.83 34.35
CA GLY A 290 -4.32 -5.13 35.53
C GLY A 290 -4.11 -3.92 36.45
N THR A 291 -3.42 -4.15 37.58
CA THR A 291 -2.98 -3.10 38.51
C THR A 291 -1.68 -2.44 38.05
N TYR A 292 -1.57 -2.14 36.76
CA TYR A 292 -0.41 -1.49 36.16
C TYR A 292 -0.53 0.02 36.23
N ALA A 293 0.59 0.73 36.14
CA ALA A 293 0.59 2.20 36.11
C ALA A 293 -0.10 2.71 34.83
N PRO A 294 -1.30 3.33 34.91
CA PRO A 294 -2.11 3.62 33.72
C PRO A 294 -1.44 4.59 32.74
N TRP A 295 -0.63 5.53 33.25
CA TRP A 295 0.10 6.49 32.42
C TRP A 295 1.21 5.82 31.59
N ARG A 296 1.86 4.77 32.09
CA ARG A 296 2.86 3.99 31.33
C ARG A 296 2.19 3.16 30.22
N VAL A 297 1.04 2.55 30.52
CA VAL A 297 0.23 1.82 29.53
C VAL A 297 -0.25 2.76 28.43
N ALA A 298 -0.78 3.94 28.81
CA ALA A 298 -1.23 4.95 27.86
C ALA A 298 -0.07 5.47 26.99
N TYR A 299 1.10 5.69 27.57
CA TYR A 299 2.31 6.07 26.83
C TYR A 299 2.73 5.01 25.82
N ALA A 300 2.81 3.74 26.24
CA ALA A 300 3.14 2.65 25.32
C ALA A 300 2.10 2.53 24.20
N GLY A 301 0.81 2.63 24.53
CA GLY A 301 -0.27 2.66 23.54
C GLY A 301 -0.14 3.80 22.54
N TRP A 302 0.21 5.00 23.01
CA TRP A 302 0.48 6.17 22.16
C TRP A 302 1.68 5.94 21.22
N VAL A 303 2.76 5.35 21.72
CA VAL A 303 3.93 5.01 20.90
C VAL A 303 3.58 3.99 19.82
N ILE A 304 2.88 2.91 20.17
CA ILE A 304 2.44 1.90 19.19
C ILE A 304 1.49 2.52 18.16
N PHE A 305 0.58 3.39 18.60
CA PHE A 305 -0.31 4.14 17.72
C PHE A 305 0.49 4.98 16.72
N LEU A 306 1.47 5.77 17.17
CA LEU A 306 2.30 6.60 16.29
C LEU A 306 3.10 5.75 15.28
N LEU A 307 3.75 4.67 15.73
CA LEU A 307 4.47 3.74 14.85
C LEU A 307 3.55 3.15 13.78
N SER A 308 2.37 2.68 14.19
CA SER A 308 1.40 2.11 13.27
C SER A 308 0.77 3.16 12.36
N LEU A 309 0.63 4.42 12.81
CA LEU A 309 0.09 5.52 12.01
C LEU A 309 1.06 5.92 10.91
N VAL A 310 2.36 6.08 11.21
CA VAL A 310 3.40 6.33 10.18
C VAL A 310 3.41 5.21 9.15
N ARG A 311 3.38 3.95 9.60
CA ARG A 311 3.30 2.78 8.71
C ARG A 311 2.05 2.85 7.83
N THR A 312 0.91 3.22 8.39
CA THR A 312 -0.37 3.23 7.65
C THR A 312 -0.41 4.36 6.63
N THR A 313 0.06 5.56 6.97
CA THR A 313 0.11 6.69 6.02
C THR A 313 1.09 6.44 4.88
N LEU A 314 2.24 5.81 5.14
CA LEU A 314 3.17 5.40 4.08
C LEU A 314 2.51 4.42 3.10
N ARG A 315 1.72 3.46 3.59
CA ARG A 315 0.99 2.53 2.73
C ARG A 315 -0.15 3.20 1.97
N ASP A 316 -0.89 4.10 2.61
CA ASP A 316 -1.94 4.89 1.94
C ASP A 316 -1.34 5.76 0.81
N LEU A 317 -0.11 6.27 0.97
CA LEU A 317 0.60 7.02 -0.08
C LEU A 317 0.96 6.16 -1.30
N LEU A 318 1.19 4.85 -1.10
CA LEU A 318 1.43 3.90 -2.19
C LEU A 318 0.14 3.53 -2.90
N ALA A 319 -0.93 3.32 -2.15
CA ALA A 319 -2.22 2.86 -2.66
C ALA A 319 -3.11 3.98 -3.25
N ILE A 320 -2.59 5.22 -3.35
CA ILE A 320 -3.40 6.39 -3.71
C ILE A 320 -4.15 6.24 -5.04
N GLN A 321 -3.52 5.63 -6.06
CA GLN A 321 -4.13 5.53 -7.39
C GLN A 321 -5.37 4.63 -7.37
N GLY A 322 -5.27 3.40 -6.87
CA GLY A 322 -6.42 2.51 -6.78
C GLY A 322 -7.44 2.97 -5.74
N ASP A 323 -7.00 3.55 -4.62
CA ASP A 323 -7.92 4.11 -3.61
C ASP A 323 -8.76 5.27 -4.18
N ARG A 324 -8.18 6.12 -5.03
CA ARG A 324 -8.90 7.20 -5.73
C ARG A 324 -9.89 6.65 -6.75
N LEU A 325 -9.54 5.59 -7.47
CA LEU A 325 -10.40 4.95 -8.46
C LEU A 325 -11.62 4.26 -7.84
N VAL A 326 -11.45 3.63 -6.66
CA VAL A 326 -12.56 3.01 -5.91
C VAL A 326 -13.38 4.02 -5.12
N GLY A 327 -12.93 5.28 -5.02
CA GLY A 327 -13.61 6.31 -4.25
C GLY A 327 -13.47 6.12 -2.74
N LYS A 328 -12.32 5.61 -2.28
CA LYS A 328 -12.02 5.49 -0.84
C LYS A 328 -11.67 6.84 -0.23
N GLU A 329 -12.09 7.03 1.00
CA GLU A 329 -11.80 8.23 1.79
C GLU A 329 -10.58 8.04 2.70
N THR A 330 -9.40 7.70 2.15
CA THR A 330 -8.15 7.73 2.93
C THR A 330 -7.66 9.17 3.11
N LEU A 331 -6.79 9.40 4.11
CA LEU A 331 -6.21 10.73 4.35
C LEU A 331 -5.55 11.31 3.10
N VAL A 332 -4.85 10.46 2.34
CA VAL A 332 -4.14 10.84 1.11
C VAL A 332 -5.11 11.26 0.01
N VAL A 333 -6.23 10.54 -0.18
CA VAL A 333 -7.23 10.90 -1.20
C VAL A 333 -7.93 12.21 -0.85
N LEU A 334 -8.22 12.45 0.43
CA LEU A 334 -8.97 13.62 0.88
C LEU A 334 -8.13 14.89 0.88
N VAL A 335 -6.89 14.82 1.37
CA VAL A 335 -6.04 16.00 1.62
C VAL A 335 -4.91 16.13 0.60
N GLY A 336 -4.64 15.08 -0.18
CA GLY A 336 -3.59 15.02 -1.21
C GLY A 336 -2.23 14.54 -0.68
N GLU A 337 -1.36 14.14 -1.61
CA GLU A 337 -0.04 13.55 -1.30
C GLU A 337 0.84 14.47 -0.46
N LYS A 338 1.12 15.69 -0.94
CA LYS A 338 2.04 16.63 -0.26
C LYS A 338 1.63 16.95 1.18
N ARG A 339 0.33 17.11 1.42
CA ARG A 339 -0.19 17.39 2.76
C ARG A 339 -0.14 16.14 3.65
N THR A 340 -0.31 14.95 3.08
CA THR A 340 -0.16 13.69 3.84
C THR A 340 1.30 13.37 4.14
N GLU A 341 2.22 13.73 3.25
CA GLU A 341 3.66 13.70 3.53
C GLU A 341 3.99 14.62 4.70
N PHE A 342 3.52 15.87 4.67
CA PHE A 342 3.70 16.81 5.78
C PHE A 342 3.10 16.30 7.09
N PHE A 343 1.88 15.75 7.05
CA PHE A 343 1.25 15.10 8.19
C PHE A 343 2.11 13.95 8.73
N THR A 344 2.62 13.09 7.85
CA THR A 344 3.46 11.94 8.23
C THR A 344 4.77 12.40 8.88
N VAL A 345 5.40 13.48 8.38
CA VAL A 345 6.56 14.11 9.04
C VAL A 345 6.18 14.60 10.44
N GLY A 346 5.00 15.20 10.61
CA GLY A 346 4.49 15.61 11.91
C GLY A 346 4.32 14.44 12.89
N VAL A 347 3.78 13.30 12.43
CA VAL A 347 3.65 12.08 13.23
C VAL A 347 5.04 11.51 13.60
N ILE A 348 6.00 11.49 12.67
CA ILE A 348 7.39 11.07 12.93
C ILE A 348 8.04 11.99 13.97
N LEU A 349 7.85 13.31 13.87
CA LEU A 349 8.38 14.26 14.84
C LEU A 349 7.75 14.03 16.23
N ALA A 350 6.43 13.80 16.28
CA ALA A 350 5.75 13.47 17.53
C ALA A 350 6.30 12.18 18.15
N LEU A 351 6.62 11.16 17.34
CA LEU A 351 7.26 9.92 17.79
C LEU A 351 8.65 10.19 18.36
N VAL A 352 9.49 10.99 17.70
CA VAL A 352 10.83 11.36 18.19
C VAL A 352 10.75 12.15 19.50
N ILE A 353 9.86 13.13 19.59
CA ILE A 353 9.64 13.91 20.82
C ILE A 353 9.17 12.99 21.95
N THR A 354 8.18 12.13 21.67
CA THR A 354 7.67 11.14 22.64
C THR A 354 8.80 10.23 23.10
N ALA A 355 9.65 9.77 22.18
CA ALA A 355 10.78 8.88 22.44
C ALA A 355 11.84 9.52 23.36
N LEU A 356 12.13 10.81 23.17
CA LEU A 356 13.09 11.58 23.97
C LEU A 356 12.53 11.96 25.35
N CYS A 357 11.28 12.40 25.42
CA CYS A 357 10.67 12.91 26.65
C CYS A 357 10.22 11.79 27.61
N GLY A 358 9.82 10.63 27.09
CA GLY A 358 9.28 9.52 27.90
C GLY A 358 10.18 9.07 29.05
N PRO A 359 11.47 8.76 28.79
CA PRO A 359 12.43 8.38 29.83
C PRO A 359 12.71 9.52 30.82
N VAL A 360 12.87 10.75 30.31
CA VAL A 360 13.16 11.93 31.14
C VAL A 360 12.01 12.23 32.10
N ALA A 361 10.76 12.00 31.67
CA ALA A 361 9.56 12.16 32.49
C ALA A 361 9.30 10.96 33.42
N GLY A 362 10.10 9.88 33.37
CA GLY A 362 9.91 8.66 34.15
C GLY A 362 8.71 7.80 33.73
N VAL A 363 8.10 8.10 32.58
CA VAL A 363 6.91 7.43 32.04
C VAL A 363 7.27 6.20 31.19
N SER A 364 8.54 6.08 30.79
CA SER A 364 9.06 4.94 30.01
C SER A 364 10.46 4.55 30.46
N THR A 365 10.89 3.33 30.12
CA THR A 365 12.31 2.91 30.20
C THR A 365 13.18 3.61 29.15
N GLY A 366 14.51 3.45 29.29
CA GLY A 366 15.48 3.90 28.29
C GLY A 366 15.34 3.26 26.91
N PHE A 367 14.60 2.14 26.77
CA PHE A 367 14.32 1.53 25.46
C PHE A 367 13.71 2.51 24.47
N SER A 368 12.93 3.48 24.97
CA SER A 368 12.30 4.53 24.17
C SER A 368 13.26 5.24 23.21
N PHE A 369 14.54 5.42 23.56
CA PHE A 369 15.52 6.04 22.67
C PHE A 369 15.80 5.23 21.40
N PHE A 370 15.67 3.89 21.45
CA PHE A 370 15.85 3.04 20.27
C PHE A 370 14.78 3.28 19.21
N LEU A 371 13.61 3.83 19.58
CA LEU A 371 12.52 4.14 18.66
C LEU A 371 12.81 5.35 17.75
N ILE A 372 13.89 6.10 18.02
CA ILE A 372 14.37 7.15 17.10
C ILE A 372 14.88 6.53 15.79
N VAL A 373 15.48 5.33 15.85
CA VAL A 373 16.00 4.64 14.66
C VAL A 373 14.90 4.32 13.64
N PRO A 374 13.80 3.62 13.99
CA PRO A 374 12.70 3.39 13.05
C PRO A 374 12.05 4.70 12.58
N ALA A 375 11.98 5.73 13.41
CA ALA A 375 11.48 7.05 13.00
C ALA A 375 12.33 7.69 11.88
N LEU A 376 13.66 7.59 11.98
CA LEU A 376 14.59 8.07 10.94
C LEU A 376 14.49 7.24 9.65
N ILE A 377 14.34 5.92 9.77
CA ILE A 377 14.15 5.03 8.61
C ILE A 377 12.83 5.36 7.89
N TYR A 378 11.75 5.61 8.62
CA TYR A 378 10.49 6.04 8.00
C TYR A 378 10.59 7.41 7.33
N LEU A 379 11.35 8.35 7.91
CA LEU A 379 11.60 9.64 7.26
C LEU A 379 12.38 9.46 5.95
N PHE A 380 13.36 8.54 5.93
CA PHE A 380 14.08 8.17 4.73
C PHE A 380 13.17 7.53 3.67
N PHE A 381 12.29 6.61 4.07
CA PHE A 381 11.29 6.02 3.19
C PHE A 381 10.33 7.06 2.62
N LEU A 382 9.86 8.00 3.43
CA LEU A 382 8.99 9.09 2.96
C LEU A 382 9.71 9.97 1.92
N LYS A 383 10.96 10.35 2.19
CA LYS A 383 11.76 11.18 1.27
C LYS A 383 12.03 10.48 -0.05
N ILE A 384 12.34 9.18 -0.01
CA ILE A 384 12.58 8.38 -1.22
C ILE A 384 11.29 8.04 -1.95
N GLY A 385 10.21 7.75 -1.23
CA GLY A 385 8.89 7.44 -1.77
C GLY A 385 8.24 8.61 -2.51
N SER A 386 8.71 9.85 -2.28
CA SER A 386 8.37 11.02 -3.10
C SER A 386 8.89 10.93 -4.54
N THR A 387 9.89 10.06 -4.80
CA THR A 387 10.35 9.74 -6.16
C THR A 387 9.56 8.55 -6.71
N ARG A 388 8.74 8.77 -7.76
CA ARG A 388 7.77 7.79 -8.32
C ARG A 388 8.32 6.35 -8.50
N LYS A 389 9.62 6.20 -8.78
CA LYS A 389 10.27 4.90 -9.08
C LYS A 389 10.23 3.85 -7.95
N LEU A 390 10.08 4.22 -6.68
CA LEU A 390 9.99 3.23 -5.59
C LEU A 390 8.57 2.82 -5.24
N ARG A 391 7.54 3.58 -5.63
CA ARG A 391 6.14 3.22 -5.32
C ARG A 391 5.69 1.93 -6.01
N GLU A 392 6.34 1.57 -7.11
CA GLU A 392 6.01 0.40 -7.95
C GLU A 392 6.83 -0.85 -7.59
N ALA A 393 7.68 -0.81 -6.55
CA ALA A 393 8.47 -1.96 -6.14
C ALA A 393 7.59 -2.99 -5.39
N PRO A 394 7.48 -4.26 -5.84
CA PRO A 394 6.55 -5.25 -5.29
C PRO A 394 6.72 -5.57 -3.79
N LEU A 395 7.89 -5.24 -3.23
CA LEU A 395 8.25 -5.53 -1.83
C LEU A 395 8.33 -4.27 -0.96
N TYR A 396 7.99 -3.09 -1.48
CA TYR A 396 8.08 -1.86 -0.69
C TYR A 396 7.14 -1.87 0.51
N ASP A 397 5.94 -2.44 0.35
CA ASP A 397 5.00 -2.71 1.43
C ASP A 397 5.62 -3.58 2.55
N VAL A 398 6.45 -4.56 2.19
CA VAL A 398 7.17 -5.43 3.13
C VAL A 398 8.33 -4.69 3.80
N LEU A 399 9.03 -3.82 3.08
CA LEU A 399 10.13 -3.01 3.63
C LEU A 399 9.64 -2.09 4.75
N ILE A 400 8.47 -1.48 4.61
CA ILE A 400 7.85 -0.67 5.67
C ILE A 400 7.66 -1.51 6.95
N GLU A 401 7.25 -2.76 6.82
CA GLU A 401 6.97 -3.66 7.96
C GLU A 401 8.24 -4.18 8.63
N ILE A 402 9.30 -4.39 7.83
CA ILE A 402 10.61 -4.77 8.35
C ILE A 402 11.11 -3.76 9.39
N VAL A 403 10.78 -2.48 9.27
CA VAL A 403 11.13 -1.46 10.26
C VAL A 403 10.53 -1.77 11.63
N LEU A 404 9.26 -2.17 11.68
CA LEU A 404 8.60 -2.57 12.94
C LEU A 404 9.16 -3.88 13.47
N ILE A 405 9.43 -4.85 12.59
CA ILE A 405 10.02 -6.14 12.96
C ILE A 405 11.38 -5.93 13.62
N VAL A 406 12.27 -5.14 13.01
CA VAL A 406 13.59 -4.84 13.57
C VAL A 406 13.49 -4.11 14.91
N ALA A 407 12.58 -3.13 15.03
CA ALA A 407 12.36 -2.42 16.28
C ALA A 407 11.88 -3.36 17.40
N GLY A 408 10.97 -4.29 17.11
CA GLY A 408 10.52 -5.24 18.12
C GLY A 408 11.52 -6.37 18.41
N LEU A 409 12.37 -6.77 17.46
CA LEU A 409 13.51 -7.64 17.75
C LEU A 409 14.50 -6.97 18.70
N SER A 410 14.74 -5.66 18.55
CA SER A 410 15.53 -4.91 19.54
C SER A 410 14.85 -4.84 20.91
N ALA A 411 13.51 -4.83 20.95
CA ALA A 411 12.76 -4.89 22.21
C ALA A 411 12.93 -6.24 22.91
N ILE A 412 12.91 -7.35 22.17
CA ILE A 412 13.21 -8.68 22.74
C ILE A 412 14.63 -8.69 23.33
N ALA A 413 15.62 -8.17 22.60
CA ALA A 413 16.98 -8.10 23.11
C ALA A 413 17.07 -7.24 24.39
N TRP A 414 16.32 -6.15 24.47
CA TRP A 414 16.21 -5.32 25.66
C TRP A 414 15.60 -6.10 26.84
N ASN A 415 14.44 -6.73 26.65
CA ASN A 415 13.71 -7.50 27.68
C ASN A 415 14.48 -8.73 28.19
N LEU A 416 15.45 -9.23 27.43
CA LEU A 416 16.32 -10.33 27.87
C LEU A 416 17.51 -9.85 28.72
N THR A 417 17.82 -8.55 28.70
CA THR A 417 19.01 -7.97 29.34
C THR A 417 18.69 -7.08 30.55
N HIS A 418 17.43 -6.68 30.69
CA HIS A 418 16.87 -5.87 31.77
C HIS A 418 15.63 -6.58 32.27
#